data_AF-A0A958M5Y1-F1
#
_entry.id   AF-A0A958M5Y1-F1
#
_cell.length_a   1.000
_cell.length_b   1.000
_cell.length_c   1.000
_cell.angle_alpha   90.00
_cell.angle_beta   90.00
_cell.angle_gamma   90.00
#
_symmetry.space_group_name_H-M   'P 1'
#
loop_
_entity.id
_entity.type
_entity.pdbx_description
1 polymer ?
#
loop_
_entity_poly.entity_id
_entity_poly.type
_entity_poly.pdbx_seq_one_letter_code
_entity_poly.pdbx_strand_id
1 'polypeptide(L)' 'MKLKIALLPGDGIGPEVLFQAVKALHAVGDVYGHTFEFE' A
#
# COMPACT_ATOMS: atom_id res chain seq x y z
N MET A 1 -12.76 -3.63 5.09
CA MET A 1 -13.13 -2.23 4.71
C MET A 1 -12.60 -1.93 3.31
N LYS A 2 -13.21 -1.00 2.56
CA LYS A 2 -12.64 -0.50 1.30
C LYS A 2 -11.98 0.85 1.52
N LEU A 3 -10.67 0.94 1.31
CA LEU A 3 -9.86 2.13 1.57
C LEU A 3 -9.17 2.57 0.28
N LYS A 4 -9.24 3.87 -0.03
CA LYS A 4 -8.48 4.50 -1.12
C LYS A 4 -7.32 5.27 -0.51
N ILE A 5 -6.10 4.98 -0.94
CA ILE A 5 -4.88 5.52 -0.35
C ILE A 5 -4.03 6.13 -1.46
N ALA A 6 -3.77 7.43 -1.36
CA ALA A 6 -2.89 8.13 -2.29
C ALA A 6 -1.43 7.72 -2.07
N LEU A 7 -0.71 7.44 -3.15
CA LEU A 7 0.71 7.13 -3.14
C LEU A 7 1.52 8.39 -3.49
N LEU A 8 2.33 8.84 -2.53
CA LEU A 8 3.29 9.93 -2.72
C LEU A 8 4.71 9.35 -2.63
N PRO A 9 5.32 8.95 -3.76
CA PRO A 9 6.55 8.15 -3.75
C PRO A 9 7.79 8.92 -3.26
N GLY A 10 7.78 10.26 -3.33
CA GLY A 10 8.92 11.09 -2.92
C GLY A 10 10.17 10.83 -3.76
N ASP A 11 11.34 11.05 -3.16
CA ASP A 11 12.67 10.95 -3.80
C ASP A 11 13.57 9.92 -3.11
N GLY A 12 14.73 9.64 -3.70
CA GLY A 12 15.71 8.69 -3.17
C GLY A 12 15.14 7.27 -3.16
N ILE A 13 15.20 6.60 -2.00
CA ILE A 13 14.68 5.22 -1.82
C ILE A 13 13.17 5.16 -1.56
N GLY A 14 12.49 6.31 -1.56
CA GLY A 14 11.06 6.44 -1.26
C GLY A 14 10.17 5.50 -2.09
N PRO A 15 10.31 5.45 -3.42
CA PRO A 15 9.55 4.53 -4.26
C PRO A 15 9.75 3.05 -3.87
N GLU A 16 10.98 2.63 -3.61
CA GLU A 16 11.32 1.22 -3.34
C GLU A 16 10.70 0.72 -2.03
N VAL A 17 10.76 1.54 -0.97
CA VAL A 17 10.14 1.20 0.32
C VAL A 17 8.61 1.28 0.26
N LEU A 18 8.06 2.24 -0.49
CA LEU A 18 6.63 2.38 -0.72
C LEU A 18 6.06 1.11 -1.38
N PHE A 19 6.72 0.56 -2.39
CA PHE A 19 6.29 -0.68 -3.03
C PHE A 19 6.30 -1.88 -2.07
N GLN A 20 7.19 -1.93 -1.07
CA GLN A 20 7.12 -2.99 -0.05
C GLN A 20 5.97 -2.76 0.93
N ALA A 21 5.67 -1.50 1.28
CA ALA A 21 4.52 -1.17 2.12
C ALA A 21 3.19 -1.58 1.45
N VAL A 22 3.06 -1.35 0.14
CA VAL A 22 1.90 -1.81 -0.64
C VAL A 22 1.75 -3.33 -0.57
N LYS A 23 2.84 -4.10 -0.71
CA LYS A 23 2.79 -5.57 -0.57
C LYS A 23 2.35 -6.01 0.83
N ALA A 24 2.87 -5.37 1.87
CA ALA A 24 2.49 -5.67 3.24
C ALA A 24 1.00 -5.37 3.49
N LEU A 25 0.49 -4.25 2.98
CA LEU A 25 -0.93 -3.91 3.08
C LEU A 25 -1.82 -4.89 2.33
N HIS A 26 -1.43 -5.37 1.15
CA HIS A 26 -2.17 -6.44 0.48
C HIS A 26 -2.24 -7.72 1.33
N ALA A 27 -1.11 -8.17 1.90
CA ALA A 27 -1.11 -9.34 2.76
C ALA A 27 -2.00 -9.16 4.01
N VAL A 28 -2.00 -7.98 4.62
CA VAL A 28 -2.93 -7.64 5.72
C VAL A 28 -4.38 -7.63 5.22
N GLY A 29 -4.62 -7.11 4.02
CA GLY A 29 -5.94 -7.10 3.38
C GLY A 29 -6.51 -8.50 3.20
N ASP A 30 -5.70 -9.42 2.70
CA ASP A 30 -6.07 -10.82 2.47
C ASP A 30 -6.40 -11.55 3.78
N VAL A 31 -5.65 -11.30 4.85
CA VAL A 31 -5.85 -11.97 6.16
C VAL A 31 -7.09 -11.45 6.88
N TYR A 32 -7.34 -10.14 6.84
CA TYR A 32 -8.35 -9.50 7.68
C TYR A 32 -9.58 -8.99 6.91
N GLY A 33 -9.66 -9.23 5.60
CA GLY A 33 -10.80 -8.79 4.78
C GLY A 33 -10.84 -7.28 4.55
N HIS A 34 -9.67 -6.65 4.40
CA HIS A 34 -9.56 -5.27 3.92
C HIS A 34 -9.19 -5.22 2.45
N THR A 35 -9.75 -4.26 1.72
CA THR A 35 -9.40 -3.97 0.34
C THR A 35 -8.76 -2.60 0.30
N PHE A 36 -7.54 -2.53 -0.22
CA PHE A 36 -6.79 -1.31 -0.43
C PHE A 36 -6.73 -1.01 -1.93
N GLU A 37 -7.11 0.21 -2.30
CA GLU A 37 -6.99 0.75 -3.66
C GLU A 37 -5.96 1.89 -3.58
N PHE A 38 -4.92 1.82 -4.41
CA PHE A 38 -3.81 2.76 -4.39
C PHE A 38 -3.86 3.63 -5.66
N GLU A 39 -3.75 4.96 -5.49
CA GLU A 39 -3.78 5.97 -6.58
C GLU A 39 -2.60 6.92 -6.50
#